data_AF-A0A143B8J8-F1
#
_entry.id   AF-A0A143B8J8-F1
#
_cell.length_a   1.000
_cell.length_b   1.000
_cell.length_c   1.000
_cell.angle_alpha   90.00
_cell.angle_beta   90.00
_cell.angle_gamma   90.00
#
_symmetry.space_group_name_H-M   'P 1'
#
loop_
_entity.id
_entity.type
_entity.pdbx_description
1 polymer ?
#
loop_
_entity_poly.entity_id
_entity_poly.type
_entity_poly.pdbx_seq_one_letter_code
_entity_poly.pdbx_strand_id
1 'polypeptide(L)'
;MSQLYVVTIASEKGGVGKTTLATNLAIYLKALCEDLPVTLFSFDNHFSVDRMFRIGQGTPRGDVADLLQGTPAEALVELGEYGVQFIPSRSDLTSLRERLTTPDLLARMLCAAQLTGVLIIDTRPDLDHFTRNALYAADRVIVPVKDMASLENCRNLYAFFAEQGLSKKALRILPCLVDSRIHFDGPFRDSYQLLKGYAINRGYRCLEGYIAKSPKVESLNTNPDGKIYPVITHGRGTEVHIQFSHLARQVFLDLRDCNELRLSAIALEQERRSQERSSAFAARLAKIAPGCLLCDRELVGPGGVESAGYFAATGSGSLSGFLDEECYSELVFRHIFQSSREGSGSQPLRELFRESAQRSYFVLRRAPGTRNFFRQQLSFYRFDESGLEVSHRVIDLDGLGRETENPLQRLALRTLCDQQGRLGDDFLLVRRVSSDVPEEILYDEAQEAFREAGRRIASQFY
;
A
#
# COMPACT_ATOMS: atom_id res chain seq x y z
N MET A 1 -21.16 -15.22 -1.98
CA MET A 1 -19.96 -14.92 -2.79
C MET A 1 -18.85 -15.80 -2.27
N SER A 2 -18.43 -16.83 -3.00
CA SER A 2 -17.35 -17.73 -2.55
C SER A 2 -16.04 -16.96 -2.49
N GLN A 3 -15.45 -16.92 -1.31
CA GLN A 3 -14.43 -15.95 -0.92
C GLN A 3 -13.07 -16.70 -0.91
N LEU A 4 -11.98 -16.08 -1.38
CA LEU A 4 -10.71 -16.79 -1.68
C LEU A 4 -9.90 -17.13 -0.42
N TYR A 5 -9.60 -18.41 -0.22
CA TYR A 5 -8.74 -18.89 0.88
C TYR A 5 -7.33 -19.18 0.39
N VAL A 6 -6.35 -18.47 0.93
CA VAL A 6 -4.95 -18.51 0.49
C VAL A 6 -4.13 -19.44 1.39
N VAL A 7 -3.56 -20.48 0.79
CA VAL A 7 -2.65 -21.43 1.41
C VAL A 7 -1.24 -21.22 0.85
N THR A 8 -0.34 -20.74 1.69
CA THR A 8 1.07 -20.54 1.30
C THR A 8 1.92 -21.67 1.85
N ILE A 9 2.72 -22.31 0.99
CA ILE A 9 3.69 -23.33 1.38
C ILE A 9 5.07 -22.68 1.45
N ALA A 10 5.54 -22.37 2.67
CA ALA A 10 6.75 -21.57 2.87
C ALA A 10 7.77 -22.21 3.80
N SER A 11 9.04 -22.16 3.40
CA SER A 11 10.18 -22.59 4.21
C SER A 11 11.47 -22.07 3.58
N GLU A 12 12.30 -21.41 4.40
CA GLU A 12 13.65 -20.92 4.02
C GLU A 12 14.66 -22.05 3.82
N LYS A 13 14.26 -23.31 4.00
CA LYS A 13 15.11 -24.44 3.68
C LYS A 13 14.71 -25.04 2.33
N GLY A 14 15.68 -25.17 1.45
CA GLY A 14 15.55 -25.95 0.21
C GLY A 14 15.39 -27.44 0.49
N GLY A 15 14.68 -28.16 -0.38
CA GLY A 15 14.59 -29.63 -0.30
C GLY A 15 13.74 -30.20 0.85
N VAL A 16 12.88 -29.40 1.48
CA VAL A 16 11.91 -29.86 2.50
C VAL A 16 10.59 -30.38 1.91
N GLY A 17 10.44 -30.32 0.58
CA GLY A 17 9.26 -30.80 -0.15
C GLY A 17 8.16 -29.76 -0.39
N LYS A 18 8.46 -28.44 -0.40
CA LYS A 18 7.48 -27.36 -0.63
C LYS A 18 6.63 -27.58 -1.89
N THR A 19 7.29 -27.67 -3.03
CA THR A 19 6.64 -27.89 -4.33
C THR A 19 5.83 -29.18 -4.38
N THR A 20 6.40 -30.30 -3.91
CA THR A 20 5.68 -31.58 -3.84
C THR A 20 4.42 -31.46 -2.99
N LEU A 21 4.50 -30.73 -1.88
CA LEU A 21 3.38 -30.48 -0.98
C LEU A 21 2.33 -29.61 -1.67
N ALA A 22 2.72 -28.50 -2.28
CA ALA A 22 1.83 -27.55 -2.95
C ALA A 22 1.03 -28.23 -4.08
N THR A 23 1.72 -28.93 -4.98
CA THR A 23 1.08 -29.52 -6.15
C THR A 23 0.19 -30.71 -5.81
N ASN A 24 0.63 -31.58 -4.91
CA ASN A 24 -0.22 -32.70 -4.48
C ASN A 24 -1.37 -32.21 -3.61
N LEU A 25 -1.17 -31.24 -2.72
CA LEU A 25 -2.29 -30.67 -1.95
C LEU A 25 -3.39 -30.14 -2.88
N ALA A 26 -3.04 -29.45 -3.97
CA ALA A 26 -4.00 -28.98 -4.95
C ALA A 26 -4.87 -30.11 -5.53
N ILE A 27 -4.22 -31.18 -5.97
CA ILE A 27 -4.88 -32.35 -6.57
C ILE A 27 -5.76 -33.07 -5.56
N TYR A 28 -5.29 -33.26 -4.32
CA TYR A 28 -6.08 -33.95 -3.30
C TYR A 28 -7.26 -33.11 -2.80
N LEU A 29 -7.13 -31.77 -2.75
CA LEU A 29 -8.29 -30.90 -2.48
C LEU A 29 -9.36 -31.04 -3.57
N LYS A 30 -8.93 -31.07 -4.84
CA LYS A 30 -9.86 -31.27 -5.97
C LYS A 30 -10.49 -32.66 -5.96
N ALA A 31 -9.73 -33.68 -5.58
CA ALA A 31 -10.26 -35.04 -5.41
C ALA A 31 -11.23 -35.18 -4.22
N LEU A 32 -11.07 -34.37 -3.17
CA LEU A 32 -11.99 -34.36 -2.02
C LEU A 32 -13.29 -33.62 -2.32
N CYS A 33 -13.25 -32.56 -3.14
CA CYS A 33 -14.40 -31.77 -3.51
C CYS A 33 -14.26 -31.30 -4.97
N GLU A 34 -14.94 -32.00 -5.87
CA GLU A 34 -14.83 -31.77 -7.32
C GLU A 34 -15.29 -30.36 -7.72
N ASP A 35 -16.26 -29.77 -7.02
CA ASP A 35 -16.75 -28.42 -7.32
C ASP A 35 -15.88 -27.30 -6.73
N LEU A 36 -14.90 -27.63 -5.87
CA LEU A 36 -14.02 -26.63 -5.26
C LEU A 36 -13.05 -26.09 -6.32
N PRO A 37 -13.04 -24.76 -6.61
CA PRO A 37 -11.99 -24.16 -7.40
C PRO A 37 -10.67 -24.21 -6.61
N VAL A 38 -9.62 -24.73 -7.24
CA VAL A 38 -8.29 -24.80 -6.64
C VAL A 38 -7.29 -24.27 -7.64
N THR A 39 -6.72 -23.10 -7.35
CA THR A 39 -5.74 -22.41 -8.18
C THR A 39 -4.36 -22.54 -7.57
N LEU A 40 -3.32 -22.76 -8.38
CA LEU A 40 -1.94 -22.82 -7.92
C LEU A 40 -1.01 -21.95 -8.77
N PHE A 41 -0.09 -21.23 -8.11
CA PHE A 41 1.09 -20.68 -8.77
C PHE A 41 2.34 -20.83 -7.90
N SER A 42 3.51 -20.70 -8.51
CA SER A 42 4.79 -20.77 -7.80
C SER A 42 5.62 -19.53 -8.05
N PHE A 43 6.29 -19.06 -6.99
CA PHE A 43 7.37 -18.09 -7.09
C PHE A 43 8.74 -18.75 -7.27
N ASP A 44 8.85 -20.07 -7.15
CA ASP A 44 10.13 -20.78 -7.29
C ASP A 44 10.59 -20.84 -8.75
N ASN A 45 11.65 -20.10 -9.08
CA ASN A 45 12.22 -20.05 -10.44
C ASN A 45 12.78 -21.42 -10.90
N HIS A 46 13.04 -22.34 -9.97
CA HIS A 46 13.51 -23.70 -10.29
C HIS A 46 12.38 -24.69 -10.54
N PHE A 47 11.13 -24.26 -10.37
CA PHE A 47 9.95 -25.08 -10.58
C PHE A 47 8.95 -24.41 -11.52
N SER A 48 8.44 -25.18 -12.49
CA SER A 48 7.39 -24.72 -13.39
C SER A 48 6.14 -25.55 -13.15
N VAL A 49 5.07 -24.87 -12.72
CA VAL A 49 3.79 -25.53 -12.47
C VAL A 49 3.22 -26.18 -13.72
N ASP A 50 3.57 -25.61 -14.86
CA ASP A 50 3.21 -26.06 -16.21
C ASP A 50 3.62 -27.51 -16.46
N ARG A 51 4.77 -27.93 -15.92
CA ARG A 51 5.28 -29.31 -16.08
C ARG A 51 4.36 -30.36 -15.45
N MET A 52 3.48 -29.95 -14.54
CA MET A 52 2.57 -30.83 -13.83
C MET A 52 1.13 -30.73 -14.35
N PHE A 53 0.66 -29.52 -14.67
CA PHE A 53 -0.76 -29.28 -14.94
C PHE A 53 -1.10 -28.91 -16.39
N ARG A 54 -0.13 -28.53 -17.24
CA ARG A 54 -0.45 -28.05 -18.59
C ARG A 54 -1.03 -29.17 -19.46
N ILE A 55 -2.18 -28.88 -20.06
CA ILE A 55 -2.85 -29.73 -21.05
C ILE A 55 -2.44 -29.27 -22.45
N GLY A 56 -1.84 -30.16 -23.24
CA GLY A 56 -1.41 -29.87 -24.61
C GLY A 56 -0.19 -28.94 -24.70
N GLN A 57 0.03 -28.36 -25.89
CA GLN A 57 1.21 -27.53 -26.23
C GLN A 57 0.84 -26.07 -26.56
N GLY A 58 -0.28 -25.58 -26.03
CA GLY A 58 -0.73 -24.22 -26.26
C GLY A 58 0.20 -23.18 -25.63
N THR A 59 0.29 -22.01 -26.27
CA THR A 59 0.99 -20.84 -25.72
C THR A 59 0.28 -20.34 -24.45
N PRO A 60 1.02 -20.06 -23.36
CA PRO A 60 0.44 -19.50 -22.15
C PRO A 60 -0.29 -18.18 -22.42
N ARG A 61 -1.39 -17.92 -21.71
CA ARG A 61 -2.11 -16.62 -21.79
C ARG A 61 -1.31 -15.47 -21.16
N GLY A 62 -0.43 -15.83 -20.26
CA GLY A 62 0.45 -14.98 -19.47
C GLY A 62 1.04 -15.83 -18.35
N ASP A 63 1.80 -15.22 -17.46
CA ASP A 63 2.44 -15.92 -16.35
C ASP A 63 2.35 -15.13 -15.03
N VAL A 64 2.92 -15.70 -13.96
CA VAL A 64 2.91 -15.07 -12.63
C VAL A 64 3.61 -13.70 -12.62
N ALA A 65 4.48 -13.39 -13.58
CA ALA A 65 5.08 -12.06 -13.72
C ALA A 65 4.05 -11.03 -14.18
N ASP A 66 3.11 -11.42 -15.05
CA ASP A 66 2.00 -10.56 -15.50
C ASP A 66 1.03 -10.24 -14.36
N LEU A 67 0.77 -11.23 -13.49
CA LEU A 67 -0.02 -11.03 -12.27
C LEU A 67 0.61 -9.92 -11.41
N LEU A 68 1.92 -10.01 -11.18
CA LEU A 68 2.69 -9.04 -10.42
C LEU A 68 2.85 -7.68 -11.13
N GLN A 69 2.55 -7.62 -12.42
CA GLN A 69 2.51 -6.40 -13.20
C GLN A 69 1.15 -5.71 -13.16
N GLY A 70 0.10 -6.40 -12.69
CA GLY A 70 -1.25 -5.86 -12.51
C GLY A 70 -2.30 -6.50 -13.43
N THR A 71 -1.94 -7.51 -14.23
CA THR A 71 -2.91 -8.25 -15.03
C THR A 71 -3.86 -9.02 -14.09
N PRO A 72 -5.19 -8.91 -14.26
CA PRO A 72 -6.15 -9.64 -13.44
C PRO A 72 -5.90 -11.15 -13.48
N ALA A 73 -5.90 -11.82 -12.32
CA ALA A 73 -5.55 -13.23 -12.26
C ALA A 73 -6.51 -14.11 -13.10
N GLU A 74 -7.79 -13.74 -13.18
CA GLU A 74 -8.77 -14.43 -14.04
C GLU A 74 -8.36 -14.51 -15.51
N ALA A 75 -7.61 -13.52 -16.02
CA ALA A 75 -7.11 -13.52 -17.40
C ALA A 75 -5.91 -14.49 -17.58
N LEU A 76 -5.24 -14.83 -16.49
CA LEU A 76 -4.03 -15.64 -16.46
C LEU A 76 -4.28 -17.10 -16.09
N VAL A 77 -5.42 -17.39 -15.43
CA VAL A 77 -5.76 -18.74 -14.98
C VAL A 77 -6.02 -19.66 -16.18
N GLU A 78 -5.33 -20.80 -16.16
CA GLU A 78 -5.52 -21.91 -17.08
C GLU A 78 -6.10 -23.12 -16.32
N LEU A 79 -7.01 -23.86 -16.95
CA LEU A 79 -7.46 -25.16 -16.43
C LEU A 79 -6.44 -26.22 -16.81
N GLY A 80 -5.93 -26.92 -15.81
CA GLY A 80 -4.94 -27.98 -15.97
C GLY A 80 -5.45 -29.37 -15.66
N GLU A 81 -4.52 -30.33 -15.75
CA GLU A 81 -4.71 -31.73 -15.38
C GLU A 81 -5.33 -31.86 -13.98
N TYR A 82 -6.10 -32.93 -13.76
CA TYR A 82 -6.78 -33.21 -12.49
C TYR A 82 -7.80 -32.14 -12.05
N GLY A 83 -8.24 -31.26 -12.95
CA GLY A 83 -9.20 -30.20 -12.66
C GLY A 83 -8.62 -29.04 -11.83
N VAL A 84 -7.30 -28.97 -11.68
CA VAL A 84 -6.60 -27.92 -10.95
C VAL A 84 -6.41 -26.72 -11.88
N GLN A 85 -6.77 -25.53 -11.40
CA GLN A 85 -6.45 -24.27 -12.05
C GLN A 85 -5.00 -23.88 -11.73
N PHE A 86 -4.29 -23.27 -12.66
CA PHE A 86 -2.95 -22.75 -12.39
C PHE A 86 -2.67 -21.47 -13.15
N ILE A 87 -1.74 -20.66 -12.62
CA ILE A 87 -1.13 -19.56 -13.36
C ILE A 87 0.28 -20.02 -13.75
N PRO A 88 0.65 -19.95 -15.05
CA PRO A 88 1.95 -20.37 -15.53
C PRO A 88 3.13 -19.76 -14.77
N SER A 89 4.19 -20.55 -14.57
CA SER A 89 5.40 -20.05 -13.91
C SER A 89 6.24 -19.18 -14.85
N ARG A 90 6.97 -18.24 -14.26
CA ARG A 90 8.04 -17.50 -14.94
C ARG A 90 9.41 -18.05 -14.55
N SER A 91 10.31 -18.20 -15.51
CA SER A 91 11.68 -18.66 -15.26
C SER A 91 12.55 -17.65 -14.49
N ASP A 92 12.27 -16.36 -14.64
CA ASP A 92 12.94 -15.30 -13.90
C ASP A 92 11.95 -14.18 -13.51
N LEU A 93 11.86 -13.95 -12.20
CA LEU A 93 11.05 -12.92 -11.58
C LEU A 93 11.90 -11.81 -10.95
N THR A 94 13.23 -11.88 -11.04
CA THR A 94 14.16 -11.00 -10.31
C THR A 94 13.93 -9.52 -10.62
N SER A 95 13.58 -9.19 -11.87
CA SER A 95 13.26 -7.83 -12.32
C SER A 95 12.05 -7.20 -11.61
N LEU A 96 11.16 -8.02 -11.04
CA LEU A 96 9.95 -7.56 -10.34
C LEU A 96 10.14 -7.42 -8.82
N ARG A 97 11.32 -7.76 -8.30
CA ARG A 97 11.60 -7.74 -6.85
C ARG A 97 11.37 -6.37 -6.21
N GLU A 98 11.78 -5.29 -6.88
CA GLU A 98 11.67 -3.92 -6.37
C GLU A 98 10.21 -3.46 -6.24
N ARG A 99 9.30 -4.03 -7.03
CA ARG A 99 7.86 -3.74 -6.92
C ARG A 99 7.27 -4.32 -5.64
N LEU A 100 7.79 -5.45 -5.17
CA LEU A 100 7.27 -6.21 -4.02
C LEU A 100 7.89 -5.81 -2.68
N THR A 101 8.51 -4.63 -2.60
CA THR A 101 9.11 -4.09 -1.35
C THR A 101 8.10 -3.97 -0.22
N THR A 102 6.85 -3.63 -0.54
CA THR A 102 5.73 -3.65 0.42
C THR A 102 5.11 -5.06 0.46
N PRO A 103 5.02 -5.71 1.65
CA PRO A 103 4.49 -7.07 1.76
C PRO A 103 3.01 -7.23 1.40
N ASP A 104 2.24 -6.15 1.33
CA ASP A 104 0.80 -6.22 1.09
C ASP A 104 0.43 -6.18 -0.40
N LEU A 105 1.37 -5.87 -1.31
CA LEU A 105 1.09 -5.67 -2.74
C LEU A 105 0.35 -6.85 -3.37
N LEU A 106 0.83 -8.09 -3.17
CA LEU A 106 0.18 -9.29 -3.71
C LEU A 106 -1.24 -9.43 -3.16
N ALA A 107 -1.45 -9.16 -1.87
CA ALA A 107 -2.78 -9.25 -1.29
C ALA A 107 -3.73 -8.23 -1.93
N ARG A 108 -3.27 -7.01 -2.23
CA ARG A 108 -4.08 -6.01 -2.94
C ARG A 108 -4.45 -6.48 -4.34
N MET A 109 -3.49 -7.05 -5.07
CA MET A 109 -3.73 -7.61 -6.41
C MET A 109 -4.76 -8.76 -6.37
N LEU A 110 -4.64 -9.65 -5.39
CA LEU A 110 -5.57 -10.77 -5.21
C LEU A 110 -6.97 -10.32 -4.80
N CYS A 111 -7.11 -9.22 -4.05
CA CYS A 111 -8.42 -8.64 -3.75
C CYS A 111 -9.17 -8.20 -5.02
N ALA A 112 -8.44 -7.70 -6.02
CA ALA A 112 -9.01 -7.29 -7.31
C ALA A 112 -9.20 -8.44 -8.30
N ALA A 113 -8.62 -9.62 -8.03
CA ALA A 113 -8.48 -10.71 -8.99
C ALA A 113 -9.74 -11.58 -9.20
N GLN A 114 -10.81 -11.36 -8.41
CA GLN A 114 -12.07 -12.10 -8.46
C GLN A 114 -11.95 -13.64 -8.41
N LEU A 115 -10.81 -14.16 -7.95
CA LEU A 115 -10.62 -15.59 -7.75
C LEU A 115 -11.46 -16.09 -6.58
N THR A 116 -11.85 -17.36 -6.63
CA THR A 116 -12.66 -18.01 -5.60
C THR A 116 -12.08 -19.37 -5.23
N GLY A 117 -12.53 -19.96 -4.12
CA GLY A 117 -12.07 -21.28 -3.69
C GLY A 117 -10.73 -21.21 -2.95
N VAL A 118 -9.80 -22.10 -3.29
CA VAL A 118 -8.48 -22.18 -2.65
C VAL A 118 -7.39 -21.72 -3.62
N LEU A 119 -6.55 -20.78 -3.19
CA LEU A 119 -5.32 -20.42 -3.87
C LEU A 119 -4.13 -21.02 -3.12
N ILE A 120 -3.31 -21.82 -3.80
CA ILE A 120 -2.06 -22.36 -3.27
C ILE A 120 -0.88 -21.59 -3.86
N ILE A 121 0.00 -21.11 -2.99
CA ILE A 121 1.22 -20.40 -3.37
C ILE A 121 2.43 -21.24 -2.94
N ASP A 122 3.20 -21.73 -3.91
CA ASP A 122 4.50 -22.37 -3.68
C ASP A 122 5.60 -21.30 -3.67
N THR A 123 6.44 -21.28 -2.63
CA THR A 123 7.48 -20.23 -2.48
C THR A 123 8.88 -20.76 -2.76
N ARG A 124 9.80 -19.82 -2.99
CA ARG A 124 11.24 -20.06 -3.03
C ARG A 124 11.80 -20.48 -1.65
N PRO A 125 13.02 -21.04 -1.59
CA PRO A 125 13.71 -21.39 -0.35
C PRO A 125 14.37 -20.19 0.38
N ASP A 126 13.79 -19.00 0.32
CA ASP A 126 14.28 -17.78 0.96
C ASP A 126 13.12 -16.85 1.37
N LEU A 127 13.34 -16.01 2.39
CA LEU A 127 12.37 -15.04 2.89
C LEU A 127 12.52 -13.69 2.15
N ASP A 128 12.51 -13.72 0.82
CA ASP A 128 12.60 -12.53 -0.03
C ASP A 128 11.26 -11.78 -0.13
N HIS A 129 11.21 -10.76 -0.99
CA HIS A 129 10.01 -9.96 -1.20
C HIS A 129 8.82 -10.79 -1.71
N PHE A 130 9.06 -11.85 -2.50
CA PHE A 130 8.01 -12.71 -3.03
C PHE A 130 7.41 -13.58 -1.93
N THR A 131 8.27 -14.24 -1.14
CA THR A 131 7.84 -15.05 0.00
C THR A 131 7.12 -14.20 1.04
N ARG A 132 7.63 -13.00 1.37
CA ARG A 132 6.96 -12.08 2.31
C ARG A 132 5.57 -11.65 1.83
N ASN A 133 5.41 -11.39 0.54
CA ASN A 133 4.11 -11.08 -0.05
C ASN A 133 3.15 -12.29 0.01
N ALA A 134 3.64 -13.50 -0.29
CA ALA A 134 2.86 -14.73 -0.16
C ALA A 134 2.39 -14.99 1.28
N LEU A 135 3.26 -14.73 2.26
CA LEU A 135 2.96 -14.88 3.69
C LEU A 135 1.92 -13.86 4.17
N TYR A 136 2.02 -12.61 3.72
CA TYR A 136 1.08 -11.55 4.11
C TYR A 136 -0.35 -11.80 3.61
N ALA A 137 -0.48 -12.40 2.43
CA ALA A 137 -1.76 -12.72 1.80
C ALA A 137 -2.42 -14.01 2.36
N ALA A 138 -1.67 -14.84 3.11
CA ALA A 138 -2.10 -16.17 3.49
C ALA A 138 -3.13 -16.22 4.64
N ASP A 139 -4.16 -17.04 4.49
CA ASP A 139 -5.03 -17.51 5.58
C ASP A 139 -4.36 -18.64 6.38
N ARG A 140 -3.65 -19.52 5.66
CA ARG A 140 -2.91 -20.65 6.21
C ARG A 140 -1.53 -20.70 5.60
N VAL A 141 -0.52 -20.82 6.46
CA VAL A 141 0.85 -21.09 6.04
C VAL A 141 1.24 -22.47 6.51
N ILE A 142 1.55 -23.38 5.58
CA ILE A 142 2.09 -24.70 5.90
C ILE A 142 3.60 -24.62 5.76
N VAL A 143 4.30 -24.90 6.86
CA VAL A 143 5.75 -24.80 6.97
C VAL A 143 6.34 -26.20 7.02
N PRO A 144 6.75 -26.76 5.86
CA PRO A 144 7.39 -28.07 5.83
C PRO A 144 8.77 -28.03 6.51
N VAL A 145 9.00 -28.98 7.42
CA VAL A 145 10.27 -29.17 8.13
C VAL A 145 10.74 -30.61 7.98
N LYS A 146 12.02 -30.79 7.68
CA LYS A 146 12.64 -32.12 7.50
C LYS A 146 13.58 -32.48 8.65
N ASP A 147 14.25 -31.49 9.20
CA ASP A 147 15.31 -31.63 10.18
C ASP A 147 15.30 -30.45 11.17
N MET A 148 16.16 -30.52 12.18
CA MET A 148 16.24 -29.49 13.21
C MET A 148 16.60 -28.11 12.63
N ALA A 149 17.47 -28.04 11.62
CA ALA A 149 17.86 -26.78 10.98
C ALA A 149 16.66 -26.11 10.27
N SER A 150 15.83 -26.90 9.57
CA SER A 150 14.59 -26.38 8.96
C SER A 150 13.58 -25.89 10.00
N LEU A 151 13.53 -26.53 11.18
CA LEU A 151 12.69 -26.09 12.28
C LEU A 151 13.19 -24.79 12.93
N GLU A 152 14.52 -24.62 13.04
CA GLU A 152 15.12 -23.39 13.56
C GLU A 152 14.83 -22.19 12.65
N ASN A 153 14.89 -22.37 11.33
CA ASN A 153 14.57 -21.33 10.35
C ASN A 153 13.12 -20.83 10.45
N CYS A 154 12.19 -21.65 10.95
CA CYS A 154 10.80 -21.23 11.13
C CYS A 154 10.67 -19.94 11.94
N ARG A 155 11.63 -19.63 12.84
CA ARG A 155 11.63 -18.40 13.66
C ARG A 155 11.47 -17.13 12.82
N ASN A 156 12.03 -17.08 11.61
CA ASN A 156 12.01 -15.90 10.78
C ASN A 156 10.61 -15.64 10.21
N LEU A 157 9.86 -16.69 9.86
CA LEU A 157 8.46 -16.57 9.44
C LEU A 157 7.60 -16.06 10.61
N TYR A 158 7.82 -16.57 11.82
CA TYR A 158 7.10 -16.08 13.01
C TYR A 158 7.47 -14.64 13.38
N ALA A 159 8.73 -14.23 13.16
CA ALA A 159 9.19 -12.85 13.33
C ALA A 159 8.51 -11.92 12.33
N PHE A 160 8.47 -12.30 11.04
CA PHE A 160 7.75 -11.55 10.01
C PHE A 160 6.26 -11.35 10.39
N PHE A 161 5.58 -12.41 10.86
CA PHE A 161 4.19 -12.27 11.32
C PHE A 161 4.06 -11.29 12.49
N ALA A 162 5.01 -11.27 13.42
CA ALA A 162 5.00 -10.32 14.53
C ALA A 162 5.23 -8.87 14.05
N GLU A 163 6.20 -8.64 13.17
CA GLU A 163 6.50 -7.33 12.57
C GLU A 163 5.31 -6.74 11.82
N GLN A 164 4.55 -7.60 11.12
CA GLN A 164 3.39 -7.21 10.34
C GLN A 164 2.08 -7.19 11.16
N GLY A 165 2.13 -7.47 12.47
CA GLY A 165 0.94 -7.53 13.33
C GLY A 165 -0.04 -8.66 12.95
N LEU A 166 0.44 -9.72 12.30
CA LEU A 166 -0.35 -10.84 11.81
C LEU A 166 -0.54 -11.93 12.88
N SER A 167 -1.68 -12.60 12.81
CA SER A 167 -1.98 -13.73 13.70
C SER A 167 -1.08 -14.93 13.39
N LYS A 168 -0.25 -15.31 14.37
CA LYS A 168 0.57 -16.53 14.32
C LYS A 168 -0.28 -17.82 14.23
N LYS A 169 -1.61 -17.74 14.40
CA LYS A 169 -2.53 -18.88 14.21
C LYS A 169 -2.58 -19.35 12.76
N ALA A 170 -2.15 -18.55 11.77
CA ALA A 170 -2.08 -18.97 10.38
C ALA A 170 -0.95 -20.00 10.14
N LEU A 171 0.16 -19.91 10.89
CA LEU A 171 1.33 -20.79 10.73
C LEU A 171 1.07 -22.19 11.29
N ARG A 172 1.39 -23.21 10.50
CA ARG A 172 1.36 -24.62 10.89
C ARG A 172 2.60 -25.35 10.38
N ILE A 173 3.37 -25.91 11.30
CA ILE A 173 4.51 -26.77 11.00
C ILE A 173 4.00 -28.14 10.52
N LEU A 174 4.59 -28.67 9.46
CA LEU A 174 4.36 -30.04 8.99
C LEU A 174 5.70 -30.77 8.86
N PRO A 175 5.96 -31.78 9.69
CA PRO A 175 7.11 -32.66 9.47
C PRO A 175 6.98 -33.39 8.12
N CYS A 176 8.01 -33.30 7.29
CA CYS A 176 8.07 -33.82 5.94
C CYS A 176 9.36 -34.62 5.73
N LEU A 177 9.32 -35.57 4.79
CA LEU A 177 10.45 -36.44 4.49
C LEU A 177 10.95 -37.21 5.73
N VAL A 178 10.01 -37.58 6.61
CA VAL A 178 10.28 -38.34 7.83
C VAL A 178 10.62 -39.78 7.44
N ASP A 179 11.79 -40.26 7.84
CA ASP A 179 12.16 -41.67 7.65
C ASP A 179 11.62 -42.50 8.83
N SER A 180 10.52 -43.22 8.59
CA SER A 180 9.84 -44.03 9.61
C SER A 180 10.68 -45.21 10.12
N ARG A 181 11.81 -45.51 9.47
CA ARG A 181 12.73 -46.57 9.90
C ARG A 181 13.65 -46.11 11.03
N ILE A 182 13.83 -44.80 11.19
CA ILE A 182 14.70 -44.23 12.22
C ILE A 182 13.95 -44.18 13.54
N HIS A 183 14.47 -44.93 14.51
CA HIS A 183 13.97 -44.97 15.88
C HIS A 183 15.06 -44.49 16.83
N PHE A 184 14.65 -43.81 17.89
CA PHE A 184 15.55 -43.32 18.93
C PHE A 184 15.21 -43.96 20.27
N ASP A 185 16.26 -44.21 21.07
CA ASP A 185 16.10 -44.52 22.48
C ASP A 185 15.84 -43.21 23.25
N GLY A 186 14.76 -43.16 24.03
CA GLY A 186 14.43 -42.01 24.87
C GLY A 186 12.96 -41.57 24.81
N PRO A 187 12.66 -40.31 25.18
CA PRO A 187 11.27 -39.83 25.29
C PRO A 187 10.56 -39.65 23.94
N PHE A 188 11.31 -39.54 22.84
CA PHE A 188 10.78 -39.46 21.48
C PHE A 188 11.22 -40.71 20.72
N ARG A 189 10.27 -41.48 20.18
CA ARG A 189 10.55 -42.78 19.56
C ARG A 189 10.97 -42.68 18.10
N ASP A 190 10.62 -41.59 17.42
CA ASP A 190 10.87 -41.37 16.00
C ASP A 190 11.13 -39.89 15.69
N SER A 191 11.52 -39.61 14.45
CA SER A 191 11.82 -38.25 13.98
C SER A 191 10.60 -37.33 13.95
N TYR A 192 9.39 -37.88 13.76
CA TYR A 192 8.16 -37.10 13.77
C TYR A 192 7.86 -36.56 15.18
N GLN A 193 7.90 -37.43 16.19
CA GLN A 193 7.69 -37.08 17.59
C GLN A 193 8.74 -36.07 18.06
N LEU A 194 9.99 -36.25 17.66
CA LEU A 194 11.08 -35.34 17.98
C LEU A 194 10.81 -33.93 17.42
N LEU A 195 10.54 -33.82 16.10
CA LEU A 195 10.27 -32.53 15.46
C LEU A 195 9.00 -31.87 16.02
N LYS A 196 7.93 -32.64 16.25
CA LYS A 196 6.68 -32.13 16.85
C LYS A 196 6.93 -31.62 18.27
N GLY A 197 7.69 -32.36 19.08
CA GLY A 197 8.06 -31.95 20.44
C GLY A 197 8.86 -30.64 20.47
N TYR A 198 9.88 -30.52 19.62
CA TYR A 198 10.66 -29.28 19.52
C TYR A 198 9.85 -28.08 19.01
N ALA A 199 8.91 -28.30 18.09
CA ALA A 199 8.03 -27.27 17.59
C ALA A 199 7.10 -26.75 18.71
N ILE A 200 6.46 -27.66 19.44
CA ILE A 200 5.57 -27.31 20.57
C ILE A 200 6.33 -26.57 21.67
N ASN A 201 7.54 -27.02 22.03
CA ASN A 201 8.38 -26.34 23.03
C ASN A 201 8.78 -24.91 22.62
N ARG A 202 8.78 -24.61 21.32
CA ARG A 202 9.01 -23.26 20.78
C ARG A 202 7.71 -22.44 20.62
N GLY A 203 6.57 -22.97 21.02
CA GLY A 203 5.26 -22.34 20.86
C GLY A 203 4.72 -22.38 19.43
N TYR A 204 5.28 -23.23 18.57
CA TYR A 204 4.79 -23.42 17.21
C TYR A 204 3.61 -24.37 17.19
N ARG A 205 2.67 -24.11 16.28
CA ARG A 205 1.53 -25.00 16.03
C ARG A 205 1.87 -25.99 14.93
N CYS A 206 1.48 -27.25 15.09
CA CYS A 206 1.70 -28.29 14.10
C CYS A 206 0.38 -28.70 13.43
N LEU A 207 0.46 -29.19 12.20
CA LEU A 207 -0.59 -30.05 11.64
C LEU A 207 -0.51 -31.44 12.28
N GLU A 208 -1.62 -32.16 12.20
CA GLU A 208 -1.64 -33.56 12.61
C GLU A 208 -1.05 -34.45 11.52
N GLY A 209 -0.24 -35.42 11.94
CA GLY A 209 0.53 -36.29 11.04
C GLY A 209 1.81 -35.66 10.47
N TYR A 210 2.37 -36.34 9.46
CA TYR A 210 3.60 -35.98 8.77
C TYR A 210 3.57 -36.54 7.33
N ILE A 211 4.51 -36.11 6.49
CA ILE A 211 4.77 -36.72 5.18
C ILE A 211 6.02 -37.60 5.26
N ALA A 212 5.88 -38.89 4.99
CA ALA A 212 6.97 -39.86 5.02
C ALA A 212 7.94 -39.66 3.85
N LYS A 213 9.20 -40.03 4.06
CA LYS A 213 10.18 -40.15 2.98
C LYS A 213 9.84 -41.37 2.13
N SER A 214 9.72 -41.18 0.82
CA SER A 214 9.39 -42.26 -0.11
C SER A 214 10.25 -42.16 -1.38
N PRO A 215 11.16 -43.12 -1.63
CA PRO A 215 11.95 -43.16 -2.85
C PRO A 215 11.09 -43.15 -4.12
N LYS A 216 9.91 -43.78 -4.05
CA LYS A 216 8.95 -43.82 -5.16
C LYS A 216 8.36 -42.44 -5.46
N VAL A 217 8.06 -41.64 -4.43
CA VAL A 217 7.53 -40.28 -4.59
C VAL A 217 8.62 -39.34 -5.09
N GLU A 218 9.84 -39.47 -4.55
CA GLU A 218 11.00 -38.69 -5.00
C GLU A 218 11.31 -38.94 -6.48
N SER A 219 11.08 -40.16 -6.99
CA SER A 219 11.31 -40.49 -8.41
C SER A 219 10.23 -39.98 -9.38
N LEU A 220 9.08 -39.47 -8.91
CA LEU A 220 7.96 -39.08 -9.79
C LEU A 220 8.26 -37.86 -10.68
N ASN A 221 9.28 -37.09 -10.32
CA ASN A 221 9.76 -35.94 -11.10
C ASN A 221 10.83 -36.32 -12.15
N THR A 222 11.30 -37.56 -12.15
CA THR A 222 12.41 -38.03 -13.00
C THR A 222 11.85 -39.02 -14.02
N ASN A 223 11.45 -38.53 -15.18
CA ASN A 223 10.93 -39.35 -16.27
C ASN A 223 11.32 -38.78 -17.65
N PRO A 224 11.26 -39.61 -18.71
CA PRO A 224 11.63 -39.18 -20.07
C PRO A 224 10.77 -38.03 -20.61
N ASP A 225 9.53 -37.93 -20.15
CA ASP A 225 8.57 -36.93 -20.61
C ASP A 225 8.79 -35.55 -19.97
N GLY A 226 9.67 -35.45 -18.96
CA GLY A 226 9.90 -34.23 -18.18
C GLY A 226 8.70 -33.76 -17.36
N LYS A 227 7.68 -34.61 -17.21
CA LYS A 227 6.44 -34.33 -16.47
C LYS A 227 6.62 -34.59 -14.97
N ILE A 228 5.70 -34.10 -14.16
CA ILE A 228 5.69 -34.44 -12.73
C ILE A 228 4.42 -35.22 -12.43
N TYR A 229 4.60 -36.48 -12.10
CA TYR A 229 3.48 -37.37 -11.83
C TYR A 229 2.98 -37.21 -10.39
N PRO A 230 1.66 -37.10 -10.14
CA PRO A 230 1.15 -36.93 -8.79
C PRO A 230 1.09 -38.23 -8.01
N VAL A 231 1.14 -38.10 -6.69
CA VAL A 231 1.08 -39.22 -5.74
C VAL A 231 -0.25 -39.96 -5.85
N ILE A 232 -1.36 -39.26 -6.11
CA ILE A 232 -2.70 -39.86 -6.14
C ILE A 232 -2.87 -40.94 -7.23
N THR A 233 -2.08 -40.88 -8.32
CA THR A 233 -2.10 -41.87 -9.40
C THR A 233 -0.85 -42.77 -9.36
N HIS A 234 0.33 -42.20 -9.14
CA HIS A 234 1.61 -42.94 -9.28
C HIS A 234 2.26 -43.35 -7.95
N GLY A 235 1.70 -42.90 -6.82
CA GLY A 235 2.16 -43.19 -5.47
C GLY A 235 1.11 -43.89 -4.58
N ARG A 236 0.05 -44.45 -5.15
CA ARG A 236 -1.09 -45.05 -4.41
C ARG A 236 -0.70 -46.10 -3.36
N GLY A 237 0.33 -46.89 -3.64
CA GLY A 237 0.83 -47.94 -2.73
C GLY A 237 1.75 -47.42 -1.62
N THR A 238 1.98 -46.11 -1.53
CA THR A 238 2.85 -45.51 -0.51
C THR A 238 2.03 -44.89 0.61
N GLU A 239 2.55 -44.87 1.84
CA GLU A 239 1.91 -44.18 2.97
C GLU A 239 1.66 -42.69 2.69
N VAL A 240 2.50 -42.09 1.84
CA VAL A 240 2.39 -40.70 1.40
C VAL A 240 1.03 -40.40 0.76
N HIS A 241 0.41 -41.36 0.07
CA HIS A 241 -0.94 -41.19 -0.49
C HIS A 241 -1.99 -40.94 0.59
N ILE A 242 -1.97 -41.74 1.66
CA ILE A 242 -2.88 -41.62 2.78
C ILE A 242 -2.61 -40.31 3.53
N GLN A 243 -1.34 -39.98 3.75
CA GLN A 243 -0.92 -38.75 4.43
C GLN A 243 -1.37 -37.48 3.68
N PHE A 244 -1.28 -37.43 2.35
CA PHE A 244 -1.82 -36.33 1.56
C PHE A 244 -3.35 -36.23 1.64
N SER A 245 -4.05 -37.36 1.70
CA SER A 245 -5.50 -37.37 1.90
C SER A 245 -5.89 -36.76 3.25
N HIS A 246 -5.15 -37.09 4.32
CA HIS A 246 -5.34 -36.48 5.64
C HIS A 246 -4.99 -34.99 5.65
N LEU A 247 -3.91 -34.59 4.99
CA LEU A 247 -3.51 -33.19 4.88
C LEU A 247 -4.58 -32.36 4.16
N ALA A 248 -5.04 -32.83 3.00
CA ALA A 248 -6.07 -32.14 2.23
C ALA A 248 -7.38 -32.04 3.01
N ARG A 249 -7.75 -33.08 3.78
CA ARG A 249 -8.91 -33.02 4.67
C ARG A 249 -8.74 -31.97 5.77
N GLN A 250 -7.57 -31.86 6.38
CA GLN A 250 -7.29 -30.81 7.39
C GLN A 250 -7.43 -29.41 6.78
N VAL A 251 -6.85 -29.17 5.60
CA VAL A 251 -6.95 -27.86 4.92
C VAL A 251 -8.38 -27.55 4.50
N PHE A 252 -9.14 -28.55 4.03
CA PHE A 252 -10.55 -28.38 3.67
C PHE A 252 -11.43 -28.06 4.87
N LEU A 253 -11.19 -28.67 6.03
CA LEU A 253 -11.90 -28.34 7.26
C LEU A 253 -11.54 -26.93 7.75
N ASP A 254 -10.24 -26.58 7.74
CA ASP A 254 -9.78 -25.23 8.07
C ASP A 254 -10.46 -24.16 7.20
N LEU A 255 -10.61 -24.40 5.89
CA LEU A 255 -11.34 -23.55 4.97
C LEU A 255 -12.80 -23.37 5.41
N ARG A 256 -13.49 -24.46 5.75
CA ARG A 256 -14.91 -24.43 6.14
C ARG A 256 -15.15 -23.75 7.47
N ASP A 257 -14.22 -23.88 8.40
CA ASP A 257 -14.30 -23.30 9.74
C ASP A 257 -13.74 -21.86 9.78
N CYS A 258 -13.24 -21.35 8.65
CA CYS A 258 -12.70 -20.00 8.56
C CYS A 258 -13.82 -18.96 8.45
N ASN A 259 -14.05 -18.21 9.53
CA ASN A 259 -15.08 -17.17 9.57
C ASN A 259 -14.62 -15.84 8.96
N GLU A 260 -13.32 -15.59 8.92
CA GLU A 260 -12.74 -14.32 8.46
C GLU A 260 -11.54 -14.60 7.57
N LEU A 261 -11.70 -14.33 6.27
CA LEU A 261 -10.62 -14.46 5.30
C LEU A 261 -9.71 -13.24 5.30
N ARG A 262 -8.41 -13.50 5.12
CA ARG A 262 -7.34 -12.53 5.14
C ARG A 262 -7.54 -11.44 4.10
N LEU A 263 -7.85 -11.83 2.86
CA LEU A 263 -8.08 -10.88 1.77
C LEU A 263 -9.34 -10.04 2.01
N SER A 264 -10.38 -10.60 2.64
CA SER A 264 -11.58 -9.85 2.99
C SER A 264 -11.32 -8.79 4.06
N ALA A 265 -10.52 -9.11 5.07
CA ALA A 265 -10.09 -8.14 6.08
C ALA A 265 -9.25 -7.02 5.48
N ILE A 266 -8.37 -7.33 4.52
CA ILE A 266 -7.56 -6.34 3.80
C ILE A 266 -8.43 -5.44 2.93
N ALA A 267 -9.38 -6.01 2.18
CA ALA A 267 -10.30 -5.24 1.34
C ALA A 267 -11.15 -4.26 2.17
N LEU A 268 -11.68 -4.70 3.31
CA LEU A 268 -12.45 -3.84 4.22
C LEU A 268 -11.60 -2.69 4.77
N GLU A 269 -10.36 -2.96 5.17
CA GLU A 269 -9.44 -1.93 5.66
C GLU A 269 -9.07 -0.92 4.57
N GLN A 270 -8.91 -1.37 3.33
CA GLN A 270 -8.68 -0.47 2.19
C GLN A 270 -9.88 0.42 1.91
N GLU A 271 -11.08 -0.15 1.92
CA GLU A 271 -12.32 0.59 1.71
C GLU A 271 -12.49 1.64 2.82
N ARG A 272 -12.29 1.25 4.08
CA ARG A 272 -12.34 2.17 5.23
C ARG A 272 -11.34 3.32 5.07
N ARG A 273 -10.08 3.03 4.72
CA ARG A 273 -9.06 4.07 4.49
C ARG A 273 -9.42 4.99 3.34
N SER A 274 -9.97 4.45 2.25
CA SER A 274 -10.42 5.23 1.09
C SER A 274 -11.56 6.17 1.46
N GLN A 275 -12.56 5.67 2.21
CA GLN A 275 -13.67 6.45 2.72
C GLN A 275 -13.21 7.54 3.69
N GLU A 276 -12.29 7.24 4.60
CA GLU A 276 -11.70 8.23 5.53
C GLU A 276 -10.97 9.34 4.79
N ARG A 277 -10.16 8.99 3.78
CA ARG A 277 -9.47 9.98 2.93
C ARG A 277 -10.46 10.85 2.16
N SER A 278 -11.45 10.24 1.53
CA SER A 278 -12.48 10.95 0.77
C SER A 278 -13.30 11.89 1.67
N SER A 279 -13.71 11.41 2.85
CA SER A 279 -14.43 12.21 3.84
C SER A 279 -13.57 13.35 4.41
N ALA A 280 -12.28 13.11 4.67
CA ALA A 280 -11.37 14.14 5.15
C ALA A 280 -11.14 15.23 4.10
N PHE A 281 -10.97 14.85 2.83
CA PHE A 281 -10.90 15.78 1.71
C PHE A 281 -12.18 16.61 1.57
N ALA A 282 -13.35 15.97 1.55
CA ALA A 282 -14.64 16.65 1.46
C ALA A 282 -14.86 17.63 2.64
N ALA A 283 -14.49 17.23 3.85
CA ALA A 283 -14.57 18.10 5.04
C ALA A 283 -13.62 19.29 4.99
N ARG A 284 -12.47 19.18 4.30
CA ARG A 284 -11.57 20.31 4.05
C ARG A 284 -12.15 21.23 2.98
N LEU A 285 -12.60 20.67 1.87
CA LEU A 285 -13.19 21.43 0.75
C LEU A 285 -14.40 22.24 1.20
N ALA A 286 -15.27 21.67 2.04
CA ALA A 286 -16.45 22.35 2.58
C ALA A 286 -16.13 23.56 3.50
N LYS A 287 -14.89 23.67 4.00
CA LYS A 287 -14.41 24.81 4.81
C LYS A 287 -13.72 25.88 3.98
N ILE A 288 -13.50 25.64 2.69
CA ILE A 288 -12.85 26.60 1.79
C ILE A 288 -13.86 27.65 1.36
N ALA A 289 -13.45 28.92 1.37
CA ALA A 289 -14.26 30.00 0.83
C ALA A 289 -14.55 29.75 -0.67
N PRO A 290 -15.80 29.84 -1.13
CA PRO A 290 -16.17 29.46 -2.49
C PRO A 290 -15.62 30.41 -3.56
N GLY A 291 -15.43 31.68 -3.21
CA GLY A 291 -14.88 32.71 -4.08
C GLY A 291 -13.39 32.99 -3.82
N CYS A 292 -12.74 33.57 -4.81
CA CYS A 292 -11.42 34.17 -4.69
C CYS A 292 -11.39 35.15 -3.51
N LEU A 293 -10.44 34.98 -2.59
CA LEU A 293 -10.36 35.83 -1.39
C LEU A 293 -10.12 37.32 -1.69
N LEU A 294 -9.74 37.66 -2.92
CA LEU A 294 -9.54 39.04 -3.38
C LEU A 294 -10.74 39.63 -4.13
N CYS A 295 -11.29 38.90 -5.10
CA CYS A 295 -12.28 39.45 -6.05
C CYS A 295 -13.67 38.82 -5.97
N ASP A 296 -13.87 37.82 -5.12
CA ASP A 296 -15.14 37.08 -4.94
C ASP A 296 -15.64 36.27 -6.14
N ARG A 297 -14.90 36.24 -7.26
CA ARG A 297 -15.18 35.30 -8.35
C ARG A 297 -15.17 33.88 -7.82
N GLU A 298 -16.21 33.10 -8.12
CA GLU A 298 -16.31 31.70 -7.73
C GLU A 298 -15.11 30.91 -8.29
N LEU A 299 -14.36 30.27 -7.39
CA LEU A 299 -13.23 29.39 -7.73
C LEU A 299 -13.48 27.95 -7.27
N VAL A 300 -14.39 27.74 -6.32
CA VAL A 300 -14.76 26.42 -5.80
C VAL A 300 -16.23 26.19 -6.08
N GLY A 301 -16.51 25.21 -6.93
CA GLY A 301 -17.86 24.84 -7.33
C GLY A 301 -18.15 23.34 -7.15
N PRO A 302 -19.32 22.87 -7.62
CA PRO A 302 -19.69 21.46 -7.54
C PRO A 302 -18.74 20.51 -8.30
N GLY A 303 -18.03 21.04 -9.29
CA GLY A 303 -17.07 20.29 -10.12
C GLY A 303 -15.64 20.24 -9.56
N GLY A 304 -15.35 20.94 -8.46
CA GLY A 304 -13.99 21.05 -7.90
C GLY A 304 -13.50 22.49 -7.83
N VAL A 305 -12.18 22.67 -7.85
CA VAL A 305 -11.54 23.99 -7.83
C VAL A 305 -11.07 24.34 -9.24
N GLU A 306 -11.58 25.42 -9.80
CA GLU A 306 -11.24 25.87 -11.15
C GLU A 306 -10.51 27.21 -11.12
N SER A 307 -9.50 27.36 -12.00
CA SER A 307 -8.81 28.63 -12.25
C SER A 307 -8.14 29.29 -11.03
N ALA A 308 -7.78 28.51 -10.01
CA ALA A 308 -7.05 29.00 -8.85
C ALA A 308 -5.53 28.97 -9.08
N GLY A 309 -4.85 30.06 -8.75
CA GLY A 309 -3.38 30.15 -8.85
C GLY A 309 -2.66 29.99 -7.52
N TYR A 310 -3.31 30.36 -6.42
CA TYR A 310 -2.74 30.26 -5.07
C TYR A 310 -3.79 29.78 -4.07
N PHE A 311 -3.31 29.12 -3.02
CA PHE A 311 -4.07 28.78 -1.84
C PHE A 311 -3.60 29.62 -0.66
N ALA A 312 -4.54 30.11 0.14
CA ALA A 312 -4.25 30.92 1.31
C ALA A 312 -5.03 30.44 2.54
N ALA A 313 -4.38 30.46 3.70
CA ALA A 313 -5.03 30.18 4.97
C ALA A 313 -4.45 31.03 6.11
N THR A 314 -5.32 31.42 7.03
CA THR A 314 -4.93 32.10 8.28
C THR A 314 -4.17 31.13 9.19
N GLY A 315 -3.21 31.61 9.97
CA GLY A 315 -2.46 30.84 10.95
C GLY A 315 -3.35 30.23 12.04
N SER A 316 -4.43 30.91 12.40
CA SER A 316 -5.47 30.38 13.29
C SER A 316 -6.35 29.27 12.67
N GLY A 317 -6.32 29.12 11.35
CA GLY A 317 -7.23 28.25 10.61
C GLY A 317 -8.69 28.74 10.55
N SER A 318 -8.94 30.00 10.92
CA SER A 318 -10.28 30.62 10.89
C SER A 318 -10.82 30.83 9.47
N LEU A 319 -9.93 31.06 8.51
CA LEU A 319 -10.28 31.21 7.10
C LEU A 319 -9.24 30.54 6.20
N SER A 320 -9.73 29.85 5.16
CA SER A 320 -8.94 29.30 4.07
C SER A 320 -9.68 29.44 2.75
N GLY A 321 -8.96 29.69 1.66
CA GLY A 321 -9.55 29.99 0.36
C GLY A 321 -8.51 29.99 -0.75
N PHE A 322 -8.99 30.03 -1.98
CA PHE A 322 -8.15 30.19 -3.16
C PHE A 322 -8.06 31.64 -3.61
N LEU A 323 -7.05 31.93 -4.40
CA LEU A 323 -6.79 33.21 -5.04
C LEU A 323 -6.55 32.96 -6.52
N ASP A 324 -7.21 33.76 -7.35
CA ASP A 324 -6.96 33.83 -8.79
C ASP A 324 -5.54 34.33 -9.07
N GLU A 325 -4.87 33.74 -10.06
CA GLU A 325 -3.46 34.03 -10.36
C GLU A 325 -3.23 35.49 -10.76
N GLU A 326 -4.13 36.08 -11.56
CA GLU A 326 -4.03 37.46 -12.00
C GLU A 326 -4.31 38.41 -10.84
N CYS A 327 -5.34 38.12 -10.03
CA CYS A 327 -5.68 38.92 -8.84
C CYS A 327 -4.51 39.01 -7.86
N TYR A 328 -3.89 37.88 -7.52
CA TYR A 328 -2.77 37.87 -6.58
C TYR A 328 -1.52 38.51 -7.16
N SER A 329 -1.20 38.23 -8.44
CA SER A 329 -0.07 38.84 -9.12
C SER A 329 -0.21 40.37 -9.16
N GLU A 330 -1.39 40.89 -9.53
CA GLU A 330 -1.65 42.33 -9.57
C GLU A 330 -1.49 42.99 -8.19
N LEU A 331 -1.99 42.34 -7.13
CA LEU A 331 -1.83 42.83 -5.76
C LEU A 331 -0.36 42.96 -5.36
N VAL A 332 0.44 41.93 -5.63
CA VAL A 332 1.88 41.89 -5.35
C VAL A 332 2.58 43.00 -6.14
N PHE A 333 2.36 43.10 -7.45
CA PHE A 333 3.02 44.12 -8.29
C PHE A 333 2.68 45.55 -7.88
N ARG A 334 1.41 45.82 -7.59
CA ARG A 334 0.95 47.15 -7.20
C ARG A 334 1.55 47.63 -5.88
N HIS A 335 1.66 46.75 -4.88
CA HIS A 335 2.06 47.15 -3.52
C HIS A 335 3.53 46.88 -3.19
N ILE A 336 4.19 45.93 -3.86
CA ILE A 336 5.56 45.49 -3.53
C ILE A 336 6.56 46.07 -4.53
N PHE A 337 6.22 46.07 -5.82
CA PHE A 337 7.11 46.56 -6.88
C PHE A 337 6.87 48.03 -7.26
N GLN A 338 5.84 48.68 -6.69
CA GLN A 338 5.48 50.10 -6.92
C GLN A 338 5.44 50.50 -8.40
N SER A 339 5.15 49.55 -9.29
CA SER A 339 5.17 49.79 -10.74
C SER A 339 3.81 50.28 -11.22
N SER A 340 3.61 51.59 -11.27
CA SER A 340 2.35 52.24 -11.69
C SER A 340 2.08 52.21 -13.20
N ARG A 341 2.73 51.35 -14.00
CA ARG A 341 2.60 51.36 -15.47
C ARG A 341 1.91 50.11 -15.98
N GLU A 342 0.63 50.26 -16.31
CA GLU A 342 -0.07 49.44 -17.30
C GLU A 342 0.68 49.57 -18.65
N GLY A 343 1.48 48.55 -18.98
CA GLY A 343 2.25 48.51 -20.23
C GLY A 343 3.04 47.21 -20.38
N SER A 344 3.24 46.79 -21.64
CA SER A 344 3.82 45.50 -22.06
C SER A 344 5.22 45.18 -21.52
N GLY A 345 5.93 46.14 -20.91
CA GLY A 345 7.26 45.94 -20.30
C GLY A 345 7.25 45.26 -18.92
N SER A 346 6.09 44.99 -18.32
CA SER A 346 5.96 44.32 -17.02
C SER A 346 5.83 42.80 -17.10
N GLN A 347 5.61 42.23 -18.31
CA GLN A 347 5.41 40.80 -18.52
C GLN A 347 6.61 39.93 -18.08
N PRO A 348 7.88 40.26 -18.42
CA PRO A 348 9.02 39.44 -18.01
C PRO A 348 9.21 39.40 -16.49
N LEU A 349 8.94 40.50 -15.79
CA LEU A 349 9.00 40.54 -14.32
C LEU A 349 7.87 39.72 -13.69
N ARG A 350 6.66 39.75 -14.29
CA ARG A 350 5.54 38.91 -13.85
C ARG A 350 5.82 37.42 -14.05
N GLU A 351 6.43 37.04 -15.17
CA GLU A 351 6.87 35.67 -15.43
C GLU A 351 7.94 35.22 -14.44
N LEU A 352 8.98 36.03 -14.19
CA LEU A 352 10.00 35.74 -13.19
C LEU A 352 9.41 35.62 -11.76
N PHE A 353 8.45 36.48 -11.41
CA PHE A 353 7.73 36.35 -10.15
C PHE A 353 6.97 35.02 -10.09
N ARG A 354 6.23 34.68 -11.15
CA ARG A 354 5.43 33.44 -11.24
C ARG A 354 6.29 32.19 -11.10
N GLU A 355 7.43 32.12 -11.79
CA GLU A 355 8.38 31.01 -11.69
C GLU A 355 8.97 30.91 -10.29
N SER A 356 9.45 32.03 -9.76
CA SER A 356 10.07 32.03 -8.44
C SER A 356 9.07 31.76 -7.31
N ALA A 357 7.78 32.08 -7.49
CA ALA A 357 6.71 31.83 -6.54
C ALA A 357 6.39 30.35 -6.33
N GLN A 358 6.73 29.47 -7.28
CA GLN A 358 6.49 28.02 -7.15
C GLN A 358 7.20 27.40 -5.94
N ARG A 359 8.35 27.96 -5.57
CA ARG A 359 9.19 27.49 -4.44
C ARG A 359 9.19 28.47 -3.27
N SER A 360 8.11 29.21 -3.08
CA SER A 360 8.02 30.22 -2.03
C SER A 360 6.71 30.15 -1.29
N TYR A 361 6.79 30.48 -0.01
CA TYR A 361 5.66 30.81 0.83
C TYR A 361 5.59 32.33 0.99
N PHE A 362 4.40 32.90 0.92
CA PHE A 362 4.20 34.31 1.20
C PHE A 362 3.40 34.46 2.48
N VAL A 363 3.75 35.46 3.29
CA VAL A 363 3.03 35.74 4.53
C VAL A 363 2.62 37.19 4.59
N LEU A 364 1.33 37.42 4.84
CA LEU A 364 0.82 38.73 5.23
C LEU A 364 0.51 38.71 6.72
N ARG A 365 1.02 39.69 7.46
CA ARG A 365 0.67 39.88 8.88
C ARG A 365 0.78 41.33 9.28
N ARG A 366 0.31 41.68 10.47
CA ARG A 366 0.54 43.01 11.04
C ARG A 366 2.03 43.31 11.16
N ALA A 367 2.44 44.52 10.78
CA ALA A 367 3.83 44.95 10.90
C ALA A 367 4.24 45.12 12.37
N PRO A 368 5.46 44.68 12.78
CA PRO A 368 5.96 44.89 14.13
C PRO A 368 5.92 46.37 14.52
N GLY A 369 5.44 46.68 15.74
CA GLY A 369 5.37 48.06 16.25
C GLY A 369 4.10 48.83 15.91
N THR A 370 3.19 48.30 15.09
CA THR A 370 1.87 48.92 14.83
C THR A 370 0.82 48.45 15.83
N ARG A 371 0.78 49.08 17.01
CA ARG A 371 -0.28 48.85 18.02
C ARG A 371 -1.27 50.03 18.18
N ASN A 372 -0.94 51.18 17.58
CA ASN A 372 -1.67 52.42 17.81
C ASN A 372 -2.67 52.72 16.70
N PHE A 373 -3.82 53.31 17.09
CA PHE A 373 -5.03 53.55 16.31
C PHE A 373 -4.87 54.29 14.96
N PHE A 374 -3.76 55.00 14.73
CA PHE A 374 -3.64 55.96 13.61
C PHE A 374 -2.92 55.43 12.36
N ARG A 375 -2.17 54.32 12.45
CA ARG A 375 -1.50 53.69 11.30
C ARG A 375 -1.57 52.16 11.40
N GLN A 376 -2.34 51.55 10.52
CA GLN A 376 -2.36 50.10 10.33
C GLN A 376 -1.40 49.75 9.19
N GLN A 377 -0.38 48.92 9.47
CA GLN A 377 0.60 48.50 8.48
C GLN A 377 0.66 46.98 8.38
N LEU A 378 0.80 46.47 7.17
CA LEU A 378 1.03 45.04 6.90
C LEU A 378 2.49 44.81 6.52
N SER A 379 3.07 43.77 7.10
CA SER A 379 4.28 43.15 6.57
C SER A 379 3.90 42.08 5.56
N PHE A 380 4.47 42.17 4.37
CA PHE A 380 4.48 41.11 3.36
C PHE A 380 5.88 40.47 3.37
N TYR A 381 5.94 39.20 3.74
CA TYR A 381 7.15 38.39 3.73
C TYR A 381 7.10 37.37 2.60
N ARG A 382 8.29 37.03 2.10
CA ARG A 382 8.53 35.89 1.23
C ARG A 382 9.52 34.97 1.92
N PHE A 383 9.18 33.69 2.00
CA PHE A 383 10.03 32.62 2.50
C PHE A 383 10.31 31.60 1.40
N ASP A 384 11.46 30.96 1.44
CA ASP A 384 11.72 29.78 0.61
C ASP A 384 11.08 28.52 1.24
N GLU A 385 11.27 27.35 0.62
CA GLU A 385 10.72 26.08 1.11
C GLU A 385 11.36 25.58 2.42
N SER A 386 12.58 26.05 2.73
CA SER A 386 13.21 25.77 4.02
C SER A 386 12.60 26.59 5.16
N GLY A 387 11.93 27.69 4.81
CA GLY A 387 11.35 28.67 5.73
C GLY A 387 12.29 29.85 5.99
N LEU A 388 13.33 30.06 5.20
CA LEU A 388 14.23 31.21 5.34
C LEU A 388 13.60 32.44 4.68
N GLU A 389 13.66 33.60 5.35
CA GLU A 389 13.18 34.86 4.78
C GLU A 389 14.03 35.27 3.57
N VAL A 390 13.37 35.45 2.43
CA VAL A 390 13.96 35.88 1.16
C VAL A 390 13.77 37.39 0.97
N SER A 391 12.59 37.91 1.33
CA SER A 391 12.31 39.35 1.25
C SER A 391 11.18 39.77 2.18
N HIS A 392 11.20 41.05 2.58
CA HIS A 392 10.19 41.67 3.43
C HIS A 392 9.88 43.10 2.95
N ARG A 393 8.60 43.46 2.93
CA ARG A 393 8.10 44.82 2.67
C ARG A 393 7.00 45.20 3.65
N VAL A 394 6.97 46.47 4.04
CA VAL A 394 5.89 47.04 4.85
C VAL A 394 4.98 47.88 3.96
N ILE A 395 3.67 47.70 4.09
CA ILE A 395 2.62 48.34 3.30
C ILE A 395 1.70 49.11 4.25
N ASP A 396 1.51 50.40 4.00
CA ASP A 396 0.56 51.24 4.73
C ASP A 396 -0.88 50.96 4.28
N LEU A 397 -1.80 50.78 5.25
CA LEU A 397 -3.24 50.68 5.00
C LEU A 397 -3.93 51.98 5.43
N ASP A 398 -3.86 53.00 4.57
CA ASP A 398 -4.55 54.26 4.82
C ASP A 398 -6.08 54.08 4.76
N GLY A 399 -6.77 54.53 5.81
CA GLY A 399 -8.24 54.60 5.84
C GLY A 399 -8.96 53.25 5.83
N LEU A 400 -8.49 52.27 6.60
CA LEU A 400 -9.15 50.96 6.75
C LEU A 400 -10.56 51.10 7.38
N GLY A 401 -11.58 51.31 6.55
CA GLY A 401 -12.99 51.35 6.91
C GLY A 401 -13.69 49.99 6.77
N ARG A 402 -14.99 49.92 7.13
CA ARG A 402 -15.79 48.70 6.98
C ARG A 402 -16.10 48.32 5.53
N GLU A 403 -15.99 49.26 4.59
CA GLU A 403 -16.20 49.07 3.16
C GLU A 403 -15.00 49.63 2.39
N THR A 404 -14.48 48.85 1.43
CA THR A 404 -13.33 49.23 0.60
C THR A 404 -13.35 48.55 -0.77
N GLU A 405 -13.00 49.30 -1.80
CA GLU A 405 -12.75 48.79 -3.16
C GLU A 405 -11.32 48.27 -3.33
N ASN A 406 -10.41 48.51 -2.38
CA ASN A 406 -9.03 48.05 -2.46
C ASN A 406 -8.95 46.53 -2.13
N PRO A 407 -8.49 45.67 -3.07
CA PRO A 407 -8.42 44.23 -2.85
C PRO A 407 -7.54 43.82 -1.66
N LEU A 408 -6.42 44.52 -1.40
CA LEU A 408 -5.54 44.22 -0.27
C LEU A 408 -6.22 44.52 1.07
N GLN A 409 -6.94 45.64 1.15
CA GLN A 409 -7.70 45.99 2.36
C GLN A 409 -8.86 45.00 2.58
N ARG A 410 -9.56 44.58 1.52
CA ARG A 410 -10.60 43.55 1.59
C ARG A 410 -10.04 42.21 2.10
N LEU A 411 -8.90 41.77 1.55
CA LEU A 411 -8.23 40.56 2.01
C LEU A 411 -7.86 40.67 3.51
N ALA A 412 -7.26 41.79 3.91
CA ALA A 412 -6.89 42.04 5.30
C ALA A 412 -8.09 42.06 6.24
N LEU A 413 -9.20 42.69 5.86
CA LEU A 413 -10.44 42.75 6.64
C LEU A 413 -11.05 41.36 6.85
N ARG A 414 -10.95 40.47 5.87
CA ARG A 414 -11.49 39.10 5.93
C ARG A 414 -10.62 38.13 6.71
N THR A 415 -9.32 38.38 6.79
CA THR A 415 -8.35 37.38 7.26
C THR A 415 -7.58 37.80 8.50
N LEU A 416 -7.17 39.07 8.60
CA LEU A 416 -6.21 39.54 9.59
C LEU A 416 -6.83 40.55 10.58
N CYS A 417 -8.02 41.07 10.30
CA CYS A 417 -8.67 42.07 11.14
C CYS A 417 -9.69 41.47 12.10
N ASP A 418 -9.86 42.12 13.26
CA ASP A 418 -10.97 41.87 14.16
C ASP A 418 -12.31 42.49 13.66
N GLN A 419 -13.40 42.27 14.39
CA GLN A 419 -14.74 42.81 14.07
C GLN A 419 -14.79 44.36 14.07
N GLN A 420 -13.77 45.02 14.61
CA GLN A 420 -13.63 46.47 14.67
C GLN A 420 -12.74 47.00 13.52
N GLY A 421 -12.28 46.13 12.63
CA GLY A 421 -11.40 46.48 11.50
C GLY A 421 -9.96 46.74 11.94
N ARG A 422 -9.47 46.07 12.99
CA ARG A 422 -8.10 46.25 13.48
C ARG A 422 -7.26 45.01 13.21
N LEU A 423 -6.06 45.21 12.67
CA LEU A 423 -5.10 44.13 12.48
C LEU A 423 -4.75 43.42 13.80
N GLY A 424 -5.06 42.13 13.86
CA GLY A 424 -4.70 41.22 14.94
C GLY A 424 -3.28 40.69 14.84
N ASP A 425 -2.99 39.67 15.63
CA ASP A 425 -1.68 38.98 15.67
C ASP A 425 -1.61 37.75 14.75
N ASP A 426 -2.71 37.41 14.07
CA ASP A 426 -2.73 36.32 13.09
C ASP A 426 -1.91 36.68 11.83
N PHE A 427 -1.65 35.67 11.01
CA PHE A 427 -0.98 35.82 9.73
C PHE A 427 -1.72 35.02 8.65
N LEU A 428 -1.57 35.43 7.39
CA LEU A 428 -2.12 34.76 6.23
C LEU A 428 -0.96 34.15 5.46
N LEU A 429 -0.91 32.82 5.40
CA LEU A 429 0.05 32.07 4.61
C LEU A 429 -0.52 31.83 3.21
N VAL A 430 0.27 32.07 2.17
CA VAL A 430 -0.10 31.88 0.77
C VAL A 430 0.94 31.01 0.08
N ARG A 431 0.49 30.00 -0.69
CA ARG A 431 1.33 29.15 -1.53
C ARG A 431 0.71 29.02 -2.92
N ARG A 432 1.55 28.98 -3.95
CA ARG A 432 1.10 28.70 -5.32
C ARG A 432 0.60 27.25 -5.42
N VAL A 433 -0.47 27.02 -6.19
CA VAL A 433 -1.02 25.67 -6.46
C VAL A 433 -0.82 25.28 -7.92
N SER A 434 -1.04 24.00 -8.23
CA SER A 434 -1.04 23.49 -9.60
C SER A 434 -2.17 24.13 -10.40
N SER A 435 -1.93 24.45 -11.67
CA SER A 435 -2.97 24.93 -12.60
C SER A 435 -3.96 23.84 -12.97
N ASP A 436 -3.50 22.59 -12.98
CA ASP A 436 -4.26 21.46 -13.50
C ASP A 436 -5.14 20.82 -12.41
N VAL A 437 -4.64 20.84 -11.16
CA VAL A 437 -5.34 20.29 -9.98
C VAL A 437 -5.10 21.18 -8.76
N PRO A 438 -5.72 22.38 -8.69
CA PRO A 438 -5.51 23.32 -7.58
C PRO A 438 -5.85 22.73 -6.20
N GLU A 439 -6.85 21.86 -6.13
CA GLU A 439 -7.31 21.17 -4.92
C GLU A 439 -6.33 20.16 -4.34
N GLU A 440 -5.24 19.82 -5.04
CA GLU A 440 -4.17 18.94 -4.54
C GLU A 440 -3.63 19.43 -3.19
N ILE A 441 -3.60 20.75 -2.98
CA ILE A 441 -3.20 21.37 -1.71
C ILE A 441 -4.04 20.92 -0.50
N LEU A 442 -5.24 20.35 -0.75
CA LEU A 442 -6.16 19.85 0.28
C LEU A 442 -5.98 18.35 0.56
N TYR A 443 -5.16 17.65 -0.22
CA TYR A 443 -4.80 16.25 0.04
C TYR A 443 -3.98 16.13 1.33
N ASP A 444 -4.03 14.95 1.97
CA ASP A 444 -3.46 14.74 3.31
C ASP A 444 -2.00 15.24 3.42
N GLU A 445 -1.14 14.79 2.50
CA GLU A 445 0.29 15.10 2.51
C GLU A 445 0.58 16.58 2.22
N ALA A 446 -0.06 17.15 1.19
CA ALA A 446 0.14 18.55 0.81
C ALA A 446 -0.36 19.50 1.91
N GLN A 447 -1.48 19.17 2.55
CA GLN A 447 -2.04 19.96 3.63
C GLN A 447 -1.19 19.88 4.91
N GLU A 448 -0.63 18.72 5.22
CA GLU A 448 0.31 18.57 6.33
C GLU A 448 1.58 19.39 6.08
N ALA A 449 2.17 19.29 4.89
CA ALA A 449 3.34 20.08 4.50
C ALA A 449 3.08 21.60 4.58
N PHE A 450 1.93 22.06 4.09
CA PHE A 450 1.53 23.47 4.15
C PHE A 450 1.40 23.96 5.61
N ARG A 451 0.80 23.15 6.50
CA ARG A 451 0.67 23.47 7.93
C ARG A 451 1.99 23.44 8.68
N GLU A 452 2.89 22.51 8.35
CA GLU A 452 4.23 22.46 8.93
C GLU A 452 5.07 23.68 8.54
N ALA A 453 5.02 24.08 7.27
CA ALA A 453 5.66 25.31 6.82
C ALA A 453 5.10 26.53 7.57
N GLY A 454 3.77 26.62 7.72
CA GLY A 454 3.12 27.66 8.51
C GLY A 454 3.60 27.71 9.97
N ARG A 455 3.72 26.56 10.65
CA ARG A 455 4.24 26.49 12.03
C ARG A 455 5.70 26.93 12.13
N ARG A 456 6.54 26.52 11.18
CA ARG A 456 7.97 26.88 11.13
C ARG A 456 8.20 28.37 10.83
N ILE A 457 7.38 28.96 9.96
CA ILE A 457 7.42 30.39 9.67
C ILE A 457 6.91 31.17 10.88
N ALA A 458 5.81 30.71 11.50
CA ALA A 458 5.26 31.34 12.69
C ALA A 458 6.23 31.41 13.86
N SER A 459 7.11 30.42 14.04
CA SER A 459 8.12 30.44 15.11
C SER A 459 9.22 31.50 14.92
N GLN A 460 9.32 32.15 13.76
CA GLN A 460 10.27 33.24 13.52
C GLN A 460 9.68 34.61 13.89
N PHE A 461 8.39 34.65 14.23
CA PHE A 461 7.65 35.87 14.56
C PHE A 461 7.57 36.17 16.06
N TYR A 462 7.99 35.21 16.88
CA TYR A 462 8.01 35.23 18.35
C TYR A 462 9.43 34.90 18.80
#